data_AF-A0A6P8XES0-F1
#
_entry.id   AF-A0A6P8XES0-F1
#
_cell.length_a   1.000
_cell.length_b   1.000
_cell.length_c   1.000
_cell.angle_alpha   90.00
_cell.angle_beta   90.00
_cell.angle_gamma   90.00
#
_symmetry.space_group_name_H-M   'P 1'
#
loop_
_entity.id
_entity.type
_entity.pdbx_description
1 polymer ?
#
loop_
_entity_poly.entity_id
_entity_poly.type
_entity_poly.pdbx_seq_one_letter_code
_entity_poly.pdbx_strand_id
1 'polypeptide(L)'
;MQSDLHSLVTLFLLFATFNIFHAKTIKKAEANLLRPLEELNPWQGKSFPYGPGEDSHNDKKVQRVQSPSNDISKSKDSWQGKWFPYAPGEPHIPITEKTDLQPDPTKKTSTSTKSRSNIKDSWQGKWFPHAPGEVVADSTVKPAAHKPIAVCDDGVNNLAVDFDPLDVRQNYNYLCLQSNRSHFNPNLNTEALLTKHFLPSAYVPPAKCLNESIGYSHEPPTNGAFRPLPAVYGTYKFLPPQRYMRNLAEGAIIMMYHPCAYHGQVEQLQHIVRGCLYRHLITPSQDLTPERPLALLSWSTSLSMSVVDSKQVGQFIRKYAKYGPLGMSNLSRVVEKRDSYKAALLTEAHLVTDLDDSELCGYLEEHM
;
A
#
# COMPACT_ATOMS: atom_id res chain seq x y z
N MET A 1 46.52 -62.03 9.22
CA MET A 1 46.07 -61.04 10.23
C MET A 1 47.11 -59.95 10.49
N GLN A 2 47.83 -59.47 9.46
CA GLN A 2 48.81 -58.38 9.63
C GLN A 2 48.87 -57.41 8.44
N SER A 3 47.88 -57.51 7.54
CA SER A 3 47.71 -56.65 6.36
C SER A 3 46.51 -55.71 6.47
N ASP A 4 45.53 -56.01 7.33
CA ASP A 4 44.29 -55.21 7.45
C ASP A 4 44.37 -54.07 8.47
N LEU A 5 45.39 -54.06 9.34
CA LEU A 5 45.55 -53.01 10.35
C LEU A 5 46.22 -51.74 9.78
N HIS A 6 46.99 -51.87 8.69
CA HIS A 6 47.63 -50.70 8.06
C HIS A 6 46.68 -49.89 7.17
N SER A 7 45.64 -50.52 6.62
CA SER A 7 44.66 -49.83 5.76
C SER A 7 43.64 -49.00 6.56
N LEU A 8 43.36 -49.39 7.81
CA LEU A 8 42.47 -48.66 8.71
C LEU A 8 43.14 -47.44 9.38
N VAL A 9 44.45 -47.50 9.64
CA VAL A 9 45.20 -46.39 10.25
C VAL A 9 45.47 -45.26 9.24
N THR A 10 45.65 -45.58 7.95
CA THR A 10 45.81 -44.57 6.90
C THR A 10 44.50 -43.85 6.53
N LEU A 11 43.34 -44.52 6.67
CA LEU A 11 42.04 -43.89 6.43
C LEU A 11 41.64 -42.91 7.55
N PHE A 12 42.05 -43.16 8.80
CA PHE A 12 41.78 -42.25 9.93
C PHE A 12 42.66 -40.98 9.93
N LEU A 13 43.86 -41.04 9.36
CA LEU A 13 44.75 -39.87 9.26
C LEU A 13 44.37 -38.89 8.14
N LEU A 14 43.60 -39.33 7.14
CA LEU A 14 43.09 -38.48 6.06
C LEU A 14 41.81 -37.71 6.43
N PHE A 15 41.09 -38.11 7.47
CA PHE A 15 39.90 -37.39 7.98
C PHE A 15 40.23 -36.32 9.03
N ALA A 16 41.45 -36.28 9.56
CA ALA A 16 41.85 -35.34 10.61
C ALA A 16 42.44 -34.00 10.09
N THR A 17 42.62 -33.83 8.78
CA THR A 17 43.29 -32.63 8.21
C THR A 17 42.38 -31.67 7.43
N PHE A 18 41.06 -31.83 7.48
CA PHE A 18 40.10 -30.93 6.80
C PHE A 18 39.22 -30.08 7.71
N ASN A 19 39.46 -30.07 9.03
CA ASN A 19 38.78 -29.18 9.97
C ASN A 19 39.79 -28.27 10.69
N ILE A 20 40.36 -27.31 9.96
CA ILE A 20 40.97 -26.12 10.56
C ILE A 20 40.08 -24.94 10.19
N PHE A 21 39.22 -24.60 11.14
CA PHE A 21 38.44 -23.36 11.18
C PHE A 21 39.36 -22.15 11.03
N HIS A 22 39.19 -21.40 9.95
CA HIS A 22 39.73 -20.05 9.83
C HIS A 22 38.74 -19.07 10.47
N ALA A 23 38.66 -19.06 11.81
CA ALA A 23 37.95 -18.02 12.55
C ALA A 23 38.80 -16.74 12.55
N LYS A 24 38.58 -15.85 11.58
CA LYS A 24 39.08 -14.47 11.67
C LYS A 24 38.12 -13.66 12.55
N THR A 25 38.48 -13.57 13.82
CA THR A 25 38.05 -12.55 14.77
C THR A 25 38.35 -11.16 14.20
N ILE A 26 37.32 -10.38 13.87
CA ILE A 26 37.43 -8.94 13.66
C ILE A 26 37.08 -8.23 14.96
N LYS A 27 37.95 -7.29 15.30
CA LYS A 27 38.10 -6.65 16.60
C LYS A 27 36.92 -5.75 16.94
N LYS A 28 36.51 -5.90 18.20
CA LYS A 28 35.85 -4.93 19.05
C LYS A 28 36.46 -3.53 18.85
N ALA A 29 35.64 -2.55 18.49
CA ALA A 29 35.92 -1.14 18.70
C ALA A 29 34.88 -0.61 19.69
N GLU A 30 35.26 -0.58 20.96
CA GLU A 30 34.65 0.28 21.96
C GLU A 30 35.10 1.72 21.68
N ALA A 31 34.15 2.64 21.55
CA ALA A 31 34.39 4.06 21.83
C ALA A 31 33.08 4.78 22.16
N ASN A 32 32.96 5.10 23.45
CA ASN A 32 32.40 6.34 23.98
C ASN A 32 30.87 6.49 24.05
N LEU A 33 30.35 5.91 25.14
CA LEU A 33 29.34 6.53 26.01
C LEU A 33 29.65 8.00 26.28
N LEU A 34 28.79 8.91 25.80
CA LEU A 34 28.39 10.12 26.52
C LEU A 34 26.94 10.50 26.12
N ARG A 35 26.02 10.38 27.08
CA ARG A 35 24.78 11.18 27.17
C ARG A 35 25.10 12.43 28.00
N PRO A 36 24.45 13.58 27.73
CA PRO A 36 23.19 13.94 28.42
C PRO A 36 22.12 14.41 27.40
N LEU A 37 20.88 13.91 27.40
CA LEU A 37 19.73 14.41 28.18
C LEU A 37 19.61 15.95 28.23
N GLU A 38 18.90 16.55 27.27
CA GLU A 38 17.95 17.66 27.50
C GLU A 38 17.11 18.01 26.26
N GLU A 39 15.82 18.20 26.53
CA GLU A 39 14.80 19.01 25.83
C GLU A 39 14.21 18.58 24.46
N LEU A 40 13.06 17.89 24.59
CA LEU A 40 11.97 17.86 23.62
C LEU A 40 11.47 19.28 23.32
N ASN A 41 11.57 19.72 22.06
CA ASN A 41 10.77 20.84 21.54
C ASN A 41 9.78 20.33 20.47
N PRO A 42 8.50 20.78 20.53
CA PRO A 42 7.44 20.32 19.65
C PRO A 42 7.57 20.96 18.27
N TRP A 43 7.32 20.14 17.25
CA TRP A 43 7.24 20.52 15.84
C TRP A 43 6.37 21.76 15.60
N GLN A 44 6.95 22.81 15.01
CA GLN A 44 6.21 23.84 14.29
C GLN A 44 6.14 23.46 12.81
N GLY A 45 4.97 23.04 12.35
CA GLY A 45 4.71 22.74 10.95
C GLY A 45 4.84 23.99 10.07
N LYS A 46 5.68 23.92 9.04
CA LYS A 46 5.53 24.74 7.84
C LYS A 46 4.86 23.89 6.76
N SER A 47 3.64 24.25 6.42
CA SER A 47 2.87 23.67 5.33
C SER A 47 3.28 24.31 3.99
N PHE A 48 3.59 23.45 3.00
CA PHE A 48 3.69 23.66 1.54
C PHE A 48 4.72 24.68 1.00
N PRO A 49 5.61 24.29 0.05
CA PRO A 49 6.36 25.27 -0.72
C PRO A 49 5.73 25.69 -2.05
N TYR A 50 4.59 25.13 -2.54
CA TYR A 50 3.97 25.59 -3.80
C TYR A 50 2.45 25.40 -3.84
N GLY A 51 1.73 26.49 -4.15
CA GLY A 51 0.31 26.48 -4.54
C GLY A 51 0.17 26.63 -6.07
N PRO A 52 -0.97 26.22 -6.66
CA PRO A 52 -1.14 26.19 -8.11
C PRO A 52 -1.30 27.62 -8.67
N GLY A 53 -0.36 28.04 -9.52
CA GLY A 53 -0.42 29.33 -10.22
C GLY A 53 0.92 30.01 -10.56
N GLU A 54 2.08 29.34 -10.45
CA GLU A 54 3.36 29.90 -10.92
C GLU A 54 3.83 29.24 -12.22
N ASP A 55 3.75 29.99 -13.31
CA ASP A 55 4.34 29.69 -14.60
C ASP A 55 5.84 30.05 -14.62
N SER A 56 6.61 29.19 -15.27
CA SER A 56 8.04 29.34 -15.53
C SER A 56 8.37 30.57 -16.39
N HIS A 57 9.46 31.26 -16.02
CA HIS A 57 10.24 32.23 -16.80
C HIS A 57 9.99 32.26 -18.34
N ASN A 58 9.40 33.34 -18.86
CA ASN A 58 10.01 34.20 -19.88
C ASN A 58 9.20 35.48 -20.18
N ASP A 59 9.87 36.63 -20.09
CA ASP A 59 9.70 37.88 -20.84
C ASP A 59 8.30 38.43 -21.22
N LYS A 60 7.86 39.50 -20.53
CA LYS A 60 7.82 40.90 -21.07
C LYS A 60 7.09 41.87 -20.13
N LYS A 61 7.87 42.86 -19.66
CA LYS A 61 7.53 44.25 -19.30
C LYS A 61 6.03 44.62 -19.24
N VAL A 62 5.46 44.70 -18.03
CA VAL A 62 4.29 45.54 -17.75
C VAL A 62 4.51 46.28 -16.43
N GLN A 63 4.21 47.58 -16.43
CA GLN A 63 4.51 48.55 -15.37
C GLN A 63 3.82 48.20 -14.04
N ARG A 64 4.61 48.21 -12.96
CA ARG A 64 4.14 48.15 -11.58
C ARG A 64 3.58 49.52 -11.18
N VAL A 65 2.27 49.62 -10.99
CA VAL A 65 1.66 50.74 -10.26
C VAL A 65 1.76 50.42 -8.77
N GLN A 66 2.48 51.26 -8.03
CA GLN A 66 2.42 51.27 -6.56
C GLN A 66 1.31 52.24 -6.12
N SER A 67 0.53 51.83 -5.13
CA SER A 67 -0.33 52.71 -4.32
C SER A 67 -0.76 51.97 -3.04
N PRO A 68 -1.12 52.71 -1.97
CA PRO A 68 -0.43 52.62 -0.69
C PRO A 68 -1.16 51.81 0.39
N SER A 69 -0.45 51.63 1.50
CA SER A 69 -0.93 51.12 2.78
C SER A 69 -2.14 51.88 3.34
N ASN A 70 -2.98 51.09 4.02
CA ASN A 70 -3.99 51.39 5.05
C ASN A 70 -5.48 51.27 4.66
N ASP A 71 -6.18 50.72 5.65
CA ASP A 71 -7.61 50.65 5.92
C ASP A 71 -8.44 49.52 5.30
N ILE A 72 -8.77 48.59 6.19
CA ILE A 72 -9.84 47.60 6.09
C ILE A 72 -11.15 48.36 5.89
N SER A 73 -11.57 48.50 4.63
CA SER A 73 -12.96 48.81 4.31
C SER A 73 -13.75 47.51 4.33
N LYS A 74 -14.78 47.46 5.19
CA LYS A 74 -15.79 46.40 5.17
C LYS A 74 -16.62 46.51 3.89
N SER A 75 -16.15 45.94 2.78
CA SER A 75 -17.01 45.74 1.62
C SER A 75 -17.91 44.54 1.88
N LYS A 76 -19.22 44.76 1.96
CA LYS A 76 -20.19 43.66 1.89
C LYS A 76 -20.09 43.03 0.51
N ASP A 77 -19.71 41.77 0.48
CA ASP A 77 -19.69 40.95 -0.72
C ASP A 77 -21.10 40.91 -1.32
N SER A 78 -21.27 41.38 -2.55
CA SER A 78 -22.58 41.44 -3.24
C SER A 78 -22.86 40.17 -4.05
N TRP A 79 -22.10 39.11 -3.79
CA TRP A 79 -22.16 37.86 -4.52
C TRP A 79 -23.40 37.03 -4.12
N GLN A 80 -24.23 36.70 -5.11
CA GLN A 80 -25.50 35.95 -4.93
C GLN A 80 -25.44 34.51 -5.49
N GLY A 81 -24.25 34.01 -5.84
CA GLY A 81 -24.09 32.64 -6.34
C GLY A 81 -24.18 31.58 -5.24
N LYS A 82 -24.09 30.31 -5.64
CA LYS A 82 -23.83 29.19 -4.70
C LYS A 82 -22.37 28.80 -4.84
N TRP A 83 -21.61 28.76 -3.74
CA TRP A 83 -20.18 28.43 -3.77
C TRP A 83 -19.92 27.01 -4.27
N PHE A 84 -20.94 26.14 -4.14
CA PHE A 84 -20.94 24.78 -4.67
C PHE A 84 -22.32 24.46 -5.26
N PRO A 85 -22.40 23.83 -6.44
CA PRO A 85 -23.67 23.56 -7.10
C PRO A 85 -24.51 22.47 -6.43
N TYR A 86 -23.91 21.60 -5.60
CA TYR A 86 -24.59 20.45 -4.96
C TYR A 86 -24.11 20.23 -3.51
N ALA A 87 -24.99 19.69 -2.66
CA ALA A 87 -24.63 19.26 -1.31
C ALA A 87 -23.89 17.91 -1.32
N PRO A 88 -23.12 17.57 -0.28
CA PRO A 88 -22.50 16.24 -0.17
C PRO A 88 -23.58 15.15 -0.19
N GLY A 89 -23.52 14.28 -1.20
CA GLY A 89 -24.42 13.11 -1.34
C GLY A 89 -25.50 13.22 -2.43
N GLU A 90 -25.60 14.32 -3.18
CA GLU A 90 -26.48 14.36 -4.37
C GLU A 90 -25.83 13.64 -5.57
N PRO A 91 -26.57 12.80 -6.32
CA PRO A 91 -26.02 12.09 -7.47
C PRO A 91 -25.73 13.06 -8.63
N HIS A 92 -24.50 13.00 -9.14
CA HIS A 92 -24.09 13.75 -10.32
C HIS A 92 -24.67 13.09 -11.59
N ILE A 93 -25.43 13.83 -12.40
CA ILE A 93 -25.80 13.39 -13.75
C ILE A 93 -24.60 13.70 -14.66
N PRO A 94 -23.93 12.71 -15.28
CA PRO A 94 -22.83 12.97 -16.19
C PRO A 94 -23.33 13.66 -17.46
N ILE A 95 -22.71 14.78 -17.81
CA ILE A 95 -22.86 15.43 -19.11
C ILE A 95 -22.04 14.60 -20.10
N THR A 96 -22.71 13.96 -21.05
CA THR A 96 -22.07 13.26 -22.16
C THR A 96 -21.63 14.29 -23.21
N GLU A 97 -20.36 14.67 -23.22
CA GLU A 97 -19.79 15.41 -24.36
C GLU A 97 -19.52 14.43 -25.50
N LYS A 98 -20.23 14.59 -26.62
CA LYS A 98 -19.81 14.05 -27.92
C LYS A 98 -19.25 15.20 -28.73
N THR A 99 -18.03 15.00 -29.21
CA THR A 99 -17.32 15.86 -30.15
C THR A 99 -17.90 15.73 -31.56
N ASP A 100 -17.88 16.87 -32.26
CA ASP A 100 -17.73 17.06 -33.70
C ASP A 100 -18.94 17.46 -34.61
N LEU A 101 -18.66 18.59 -35.30
CA LEU A 101 -19.15 19.14 -36.58
C LEU A 101 -20.19 20.28 -36.58
N GLN A 102 -19.84 21.28 -37.39
CA GLN A 102 -20.37 22.65 -37.58
C GLN A 102 -21.81 22.75 -38.16
N PRO A 103 -22.41 23.97 -38.23
CA PRO A 103 -23.85 24.20 -38.09
C PRO A 103 -24.62 24.26 -39.43
N ASP A 104 -25.92 23.96 -39.37
CA ASP A 104 -26.88 24.27 -40.44
C ASP A 104 -28.13 24.94 -39.84
N PRO A 105 -28.55 26.15 -40.30
CA PRO A 105 -29.58 26.94 -39.64
C PRO A 105 -30.95 26.76 -40.28
N THR A 106 -31.67 25.66 -40.01
CA THR A 106 -33.11 25.58 -40.32
C THR A 106 -33.89 24.60 -39.42
N LYS A 107 -34.46 25.09 -38.30
CA LYS A 107 -35.89 24.89 -37.96
C LYS A 107 -36.27 25.44 -36.59
N LYS A 108 -37.47 26.00 -36.57
CA LYS A 108 -38.15 26.71 -35.49
C LYS A 108 -38.88 25.75 -34.53
N THR A 109 -38.85 26.13 -33.25
CA THR A 109 -39.95 26.08 -32.27
C THR A 109 -40.47 24.72 -31.79
N SER A 110 -40.31 24.43 -30.50
CA SER A 110 -41.46 24.49 -29.56
C SER A 110 -41.05 24.37 -28.10
N THR A 111 -41.68 25.24 -27.34
CA THR A 111 -41.63 25.49 -25.91
C THR A 111 -42.03 24.26 -25.10
N SER A 112 -41.27 23.94 -24.04
CA SER A 112 -41.86 23.36 -22.84
C SER A 112 -41.16 23.94 -21.61
N THR A 113 -41.75 25.03 -21.14
CA THR A 113 -41.60 25.56 -19.79
C THR A 113 -42.11 24.48 -18.83
N LYS A 114 -41.23 23.81 -18.08
CA LYS A 114 -41.65 23.06 -16.89
C LYS A 114 -40.74 23.34 -15.71
N SER A 115 -41.32 24.16 -14.83
CA SER A 115 -41.19 24.14 -13.37
C SER A 115 -39.77 24.16 -12.80
N ARG A 116 -39.35 25.38 -12.43
CA ARG A 116 -38.51 25.65 -11.26
C ARG A 116 -39.22 25.06 -10.04
N SER A 117 -38.96 23.79 -9.74
CA SER A 117 -39.35 23.22 -8.46
C SER A 117 -38.54 23.95 -7.38
N ASN A 118 -39.24 24.70 -6.54
CA ASN A 118 -38.73 25.13 -5.25
C ASN A 118 -38.45 23.88 -4.42
N ILE A 119 -37.25 23.31 -4.56
CA ILE A 119 -36.74 22.34 -3.59
C ILE A 119 -36.38 23.19 -2.37
N LYS A 120 -37.26 23.16 -1.36
CA LYS A 120 -36.94 23.69 -0.04
C LYS A 120 -35.82 22.84 0.54
N ASP A 121 -34.70 23.48 0.76
CA ASP A 121 -33.54 22.94 1.47
C ASP A 121 -33.98 22.48 2.86
N SER A 122 -33.96 21.18 3.13
CA SER A 122 -34.42 20.59 4.40
C SER A 122 -33.30 20.45 5.42
N TRP A 123 -32.10 20.90 5.08
CA TRP A 123 -30.90 20.70 5.88
C TRP A 123 -30.81 21.71 7.04
N GLN A 124 -30.61 21.19 8.26
CA GLN A 124 -30.64 21.95 9.52
C GLN A 124 -29.31 21.85 10.30
N GLY A 125 -28.26 21.32 9.67
CA GLY A 125 -26.96 21.16 10.32
C GLY A 125 -26.19 22.48 10.44
N LYS A 126 -24.99 22.42 11.02
CA LYS A 126 -23.97 23.47 10.87
C LYS A 126 -22.92 22.96 9.89
N TRP A 127 -22.54 23.77 8.90
CA TRP A 127 -21.61 23.35 7.85
C TRP A 127 -20.19 23.29 8.38
N PHE A 128 -19.96 23.96 9.52
CA PHE A 128 -18.74 23.92 10.30
C PHE A 128 -19.12 23.80 11.78
N PRO A 129 -18.39 23.01 12.58
CA PRO A 129 -18.64 22.91 14.02
C PRO A 129 -18.52 24.26 14.74
N HIS A 130 -17.65 25.14 14.24
CA HIS A 130 -17.37 26.49 14.78
C HIS A 130 -17.16 27.51 13.66
N ALA A 131 -17.47 28.78 13.92
CA ALA A 131 -17.17 29.88 13.01
C ALA A 131 -15.67 30.26 13.08
N PRO A 132 -15.09 30.82 12.00
CA PRO A 132 -13.72 31.32 12.04
C PRO A 132 -13.57 32.41 13.11
N GLY A 133 -12.74 32.16 14.13
CA GLY A 133 -12.47 33.10 15.23
C GLY A 133 -13.12 32.75 16.58
N GLU A 134 -13.83 31.63 16.70
CA GLU A 134 -14.36 31.17 17.99
C GLU A 134 -13.25 30.47 18.81
N VAL A 135 -12.79 31.12 19.87
CA VAL A 135 -11.81 30.53 20.82
C VAL A 135 -12.59 29.63 21.78
N VAL A 136 -12.41 28.32 21.67
CA VAL A 136 -13.01 27.38 22.61
C VAL A 136 -12.26 27.49 23.94
N ALA A 137 -12.90 28.11 24.93
CA ALA A 137 -12.45 28.01 26.32
C ALA A 137 -12.70 26.58 26.79
N ASP A 138 -11.63 25.80 26.86
CA ASP A 138 -11.60 24.47 27.45
C ASP A 138 -11.89 24.58 28.95
N SER A 139 -13.12 24.25 29.36
CA SER A 139 -13.44 23.98 30.76
C SER A 139 -14.81 23.31 30.91
N THR A 140 -14.80 22.18 31.61
CA THR A 140 -15.94 21.43 32.17
C THR A 140 -16.52 20.27 31.34
N VAL A 141 -15.66 19.36 30.88
CA VAL A 141 -16.06 17.95 30.81
C VAL A 141 -15.60 17.27 32.09
N LYS A 142 -16.56 16.96 32.98
CA LYS A 142 -16.36 16.03 34.13
C LYS A 142 -15.70 14.75 33.58
N PRO A 143 -14.75 14.10 34.29
CA PRO A 143 -14.18 12.86 33.81
C PRO A 143 -15.28 11.80 33.82
N ALA A 144 -15.94 11.62 32.68
CA ALA A 144 -16.69 10.41 32.41
C ALA A 144 -15.69 9.27 32.60
N ALA A 145 -16.06 8.30 33.44
CA ALA A 145 -15.29 7.10 33.69
C ALA A 145 -14.61 6.63 32.40
N HIS A 146 -13.29 6.42 32.44
CA HIS A 146 -12.54 5.85 31.33
C HIS A 146 -13.23 4.56 30.91
N LYS A 147 -14.07 4.63 29.87
CA LYS A 147 -14.40 3.45 29.09
C LYS A 147 -13.05 2.92 28.62
N PRO A 148 -12.72 1.64 28.85
CA PRO A 148 -11.51 1.10 28.29
C PRO A 148 -11.54 1.40 26.79
N ILE A 149 -10.49 2.05 26.28
CA ILE A 149 -10.32 2.27 24.84
C ILE A 149 -10.44 0.88 24.24
N ALA A 150 -11.54 0.62 23.53
CA ALA A 150 -11.71 -0.64 22.84
C ALA A 150 -10.55 -0.74 21.86
N VAL A 151 -9.64 -1.69 22.09
CA VAL A 151 -8.48 -1.90 21.22
C VAL A 151 -9.02 -2.21 19.83
N CYS A 152 -8.68 -1.36 18.86
CA CYS A 152 -9.24 -1.39 17.51
C CYS A 152 -8.89 -2.69 16.76
N ASP A 153 -7.65 -3.15 16.93
CA ASP A 153 -7.08 -4.37 16.35
C ASP A 153 -5.79 -4.69 17.11
N ASP A 154 -5.68 -5.90 17.66
CA ASP A 154 -4.50 -6.40 18.36
C ASP A 154 -3.78 -7.51 17.59
N GLY A 155 -4.31 -7.89 16.41
CA GLY A 155 -3.75 -8.92 15.56
C GLY A 155 -3.86 -10.34 16.12
N VAL A 156 -4.61 -10.55 17.20
CA VAL A 156 -4.75 -11.84 17.90
C VAL A 156 -6.21 -12.21 18.12
N ASN A 157 -7.03 -11.26 18.57
CA ASN A 157 -8.43 -11.49 18.91
C ASN A 157 -9.37 -11.11 17.77
N ASN A 158 -10.53 -11.76 17.72
CA ASN A 158 -11.60 -11.50 16.74
C ASN A 158 -11.12 -11.54 15.26
N LEU A 159 -10.13 -12.37 14.96
CA LEU A 159 -9.55 -12.49 13.62
C LEU A 159 -10.53 -13.06 12.59
N ALA A 160 -11.52 -13.84 13.05
CA ALA A 160 -12.55 -14.46 12.23
C ALA A 160 -13.39 -13.49 11.38
N VAL A 161 -13.31 -12.18 11.66
CA VAL A 161 -13.90 -11.13 10.81
C VAL A 161 -13.25 -11.09 9.42
N ASP A 162 -11.94 -11.33 9.34
CA ASP A 162 -11.19 -11.35 8.07
C ASP A 162 -10.76 -12.77 7.70
N PHE A 163 -10.15 -13.47 8.65
CA PHE A 163 -9.60 -14.83 8.48
C PHE A 163 -9.25 -15.43 9.84
N ASP A 164 -9.76 -16.64 10.13
CA ASP A 164 -9.36 -17.40 11.32
C ASP A 164 -8.42 -18.55 10.92
N PRO A 165 -7.12 -18.51 11.29
CA PRO A 165 -6.17 -19.55 10.94
C PRO A 165 -6.46 -20.91 11.59
N LEU A 166 -7.27 -20.94 12.65
CA LEU A 166 -7.67 -22.16 13.35
C LEU A 166 -8.94 -22.79 12.79
N ASP A 167 -9.72 -22.05 11.99
CA ASP A 167 -10.94 -22.56 11.36
C ASP A 167 -10.59 -23.38 10.11
N VAL A 168 -10.65 -24.70 10.25
CA VAL A 168 -10.39 -25.65 9.15
C VAL A 168 -11.31 -25.45 7.94
N ARG A 169 -12.48 -24.83 8.12
CA ARG A 169 -13.38 -24.53 6.99
C ARG A 169 -12.76 -23.50 6.06
N GLN A 170 -11.85 -22.65 6.55
CA GLN A 170 -11.18 -21.62 5.75
C GLN A 170 -9.96 -22.16 4.98
N ASN A 171 -9.73 -23.47 5.02
CA ASN A 171 -8.65 -24.12 4.27
C ASN A 171 -8.80 -23.94 2.75
N TYR A 172 -10.01 -23.70 2.24
CA TYR A 172 -10.22 -23.44 0.81
C TYR A 172 -9.46 -22.22 0.30
N ASN A 173 -9.10 -21.26 1.16
CA ASN A 173 -8.38 -20.05 0.77
C ASN A 173 -6.97 -20.33 0.23
N TYR A 174 -6.35 -21.45 0.64
CA TYR A 174 -4.96 -21.77 0.31
C TYR A 174 -4.74 -23.20 -0.20
N LEU A 175 -5.79 -24.02 -0.27
CA LEU A 175 -5.72 -25.36 -0.85
C LEU A 175 -6.21 -25.36 -2.30
N CYS A 176 -5.54 -26.15 -3.14
CA CYS A 176 -6.01 -26.42 -4.49
C CYS A 176 -7.18 -27.42 -4.44
N LEU A 177 -8.39 -26.93 -4.71
CA LEU A 177 -9.60 -27.75 -4.76
C LEU A 177 -9.97 -28.19 -6.19
N GLN A 178 -9.25 -27.71 -7.20
CA GLN A 178 -9.55 -28.04 -8.59
C GLN A 178 -9.10 -29.46 -8.95
N SER A 179 -10.03 -30.26 -9.45
CA SER A 179 -9.74 -31.63 -9.93
C SER A 179 -8.85 -31.63 -11.16
N ASN A 180 -9.11 -30.71 -12.11
CA ASN A 180 -8.27 -30.56 -13.29
C ASN A 180 -7.23 -29.44 -13.12
N ARG A 181 -6.02 -29.82 -12.69
CA ARG A 181 -4.90 -28.88 -12.56
C ARG A 181 -4.30 -28.43 -13.89
N SER A 182 -4.63 -29.10 -15.00
CA SER A 182 -4.06 -28.75 -16.31
C SER A 182 -4.44 -27.34 -16.78
N HIS A 183 -5.55 -26.79 -16.28
CA HIS A 183 -5.95 -25.41 -16.57
C HIS A 183 -4.97 -24.37 -16.01
N PHE A 184 -4.17 -24.74 -15.02
CA PHE A 184 -3.17 -23.89 -14.38
C PHE A 184 -1.75 -24.14 -14.92
N ASN A 185 -1.63 -24.94 -16.00
CA ASN A 185 -0.35 -25.18 -16.62
C ASN A 185 0.19 -23.88 -17.25
N PRO A 186 1.51 -23.63 -17.18
CA PRO A 186 2.09 -22.42 -17.71
C PRO A 186 1.87 -22.34 -19.23
N ASN A 187 1.38 -21.20 -19.72
CA ASN A 187 1.14 -20.98 -21.15
C ASN A 187 1.99 -19.82 -21.67
N LEU A 188 3.02 -20.14 -22.45
CA LEU A 188 3.94 -19.16 -23.06
C LEU A 188 3.28 -18.19 -24.04
N ASN A 189 2.11 -18.55 -24.59
CA ASN A 189 1.36 -17.66 -25.48
C ASN A 189 0.51 -16.63 -24.73
N THR A 190 0.43 -16.74 -23.39
CA THR A 190 -0.34 -15.82 -22.55
C THR A 190 0.57 -14.72 -22.02
N GLU A 191 0.44 -13.53 -22.57
CA GLU A 191 1.21 -12.36 -22.14
C GLU A 191 0.83 -11.92 -20.72
N ALA A 192 1.82 -11.36 -20.00
CA ALA A 192 1.59 -10.75 -18.71
C ALA A 192 0.70 -9.50 -18.85
N LEU A 193 -0.21 -9.33 -17.90
CA LEU A 193 -1.18 -8.23 -17.89
C LEU A 193 -0.89 -7.28 -16.72
N LEU A 194 -0.48 -6.06 -17.06
CA LEU A 194 -0.31 -4.95 -16.12
C LEU A 194 -1.62 -4.16 -16.00
N THR A 195 -2.26 -4.27 -14.85
CA THR A 195 -3.49 -3.54 -14.53
C THR A 195 -3.17 -2.37 -13.59
N LYS A 196 -3.72 -1.19 -13.90
CA LYS A 196 -3.62 0.01 -13.06
C LYS A 196 -5.00 0.51 -12.69
N HIS A 197 -5.20 0.75 -11.41
CA HIS A 197 -6.42 1.36 -10.88
C HIS A 197 -6.15 2.84 -10.62
N PHE A 198 -6.95 3.69 -11.26
CA PHE A 198 -6.83 5.13 -11.07
C PHE A 198 -7.33 5.51 -9.67
N LEU A 199 -6.51 6.28 -8.95
CA LEU A 199 -6.86 6.90 -7.69
C LEU A 199 -6.52 8.39 -7.76
N PRO A 200 -7.39 9.28 -7.23
CA PRO A 200 -7.04 10.68 -7.08
C PRO A 200 -5.78 10.86 -6.24
N SER A 201 -4.93 11.84 -6.56
CA SER A 201 -3.68 12.09 -5.82
C SER A 201 -3.90 12.43 -4.33
N ALA A 202 -5.09 12.92 -3.98
CA ALA A 202 -5.49 13.20 -2.61
C ALA A 202 -6.13 12.00 -1.87
N TYR A 203 -6.23 10.84 -2.53
CA TYR A 203 -6.83 9.65 -1.91
C TYR A 203 -5.93 9.11 -0.81
N VAL A 204 -6.44 9.11 0.42
CA VAL A 204 -5.82 8.45 1.57
C VAL A 204 -6.71 7.28 1.97
N PRO A 205 -6.18 6.04 1.95
CA PRO A 205 -6.95 4.87 2.36
C PRO A 205 -7.30 4.94 3.86
N PRO A 206 -8.56 4.66 4.25
CA PRO A 206 -8.96 4.70 5.66
C PRO A 206 -8.56 3.42 6.39
N ALA A 207 -8.10 3.57 7.64
CA ALA A 207 -7.93 2.45 8.57
C ALA A 207 -9.29 2.07 9.19
N LYS A 208 -9.59 0.77 9.29
CA LYS A 208 -10.86 0.25 9.85
C LYS A 208 -10.64 -0.81 10.92
N CYS A 209 -11.27 -0.63 12.08
CA CYS A 209 -11.23 -1.56 13.21
C CYS A 209 -12.02 -2.86 12.93
N LEU A 210 -11.76 -3.91 13.71
CA LEU A 210 -12.36 -5.25 13.53
C LEU A 210 -13.89 -5.30 13.72
N ASN A 211 -14.52 -4.23 14.19
CA ASN A 211 -15.97 -4.11 14.25
C ASN A 211 -16.62 -3.77 12.89
N GLU A 212 -15.82 -3.44 11.88
CA GLU A 212 -16.28 -3.14 10.53
C GLU A 212 -15.78 -4.18 9.52
N SER A 213 -16.65 -4.54 8.59
CA SER A 213 -16.26 -5.29 7.39
C SER A 213 -15.59 -4.37 6.36
N ILE A 214 -14.68 -4.95 5.59
CA ILE A 214 -13.98 -4.25 4.51
C ILE A 214 -14.22 -5.03 3.21
N GLY A 215 -14.82 -4.35 2.23
CA GLY A 215 -14.97 -4.84 0.87
C GLY A 215 -14.13 -4.03 -0.12
N TYR A 216 -13.80 -4.64 -1.25
CA TYR A 216 -13.00 -4.05 -2.32
C TYR A 216 -13.77 -4.04 -3.64
N SER A 217 -13.40 -3.14 -4.55
CA SER A 217 -14.09 -2.94 -5.83
C SER A 217 -13.58 -3.81 -6.97
N HIS A 218 -12.44 -4.49 -6.77
CA HIS A 218 -11.76 -5.27 -7.77
C HIS A 218 -10.90 -6.35 -7.09
N GLU A 219 -10.60 -7.40 -7.86
CA GLU A 219 -9.83 -8.56 -7.43
C GLU A 219 -8.67 -8.81 -8.41
N PRO A 220 -7.46 -9.15 -7.93
CA PRO A 220 -7.03 -9.00 -6.54
C PRO A 220 -6.98 -7.51 -6.14
N PRO A 221 -7.35 -7.16 -4.90
CA PRO A 221 -7.44 -5.76 -4.50
C PRO A 221 -6.05 -5.14 -4.32
N THR A 222 -5.85 -3.96 -4.91
CA THR A 222 -4.58 -3.22 -4.88
C THR A 222 -4.67 -1.88 -4.13
N ASN A 223 -5.89 -1.50 -3.71
CA ASN A 223 -6.18 -0.29 -2.97
C ASN A 223 -7.49 -0.45 -2.20
N GLY A 224 -7.69 0.41 -1.20
CA GLY A 224 -8.89 0.44 -0.37
C GLY A 224 -8.57 0.58 1.10
N ALA A 225 -9.57 0.35 1.94
CA ALA A 225 -9.40 0.39 3.39
C ALA A 225 -8.55 -0.79 3.89
N PHE A 226 -7.93 -0.63 5.07
CA PHE A 226 -7.01 -1.62 5.64
C PHE A 226 -7.17 -1.77 7.15
N ARG A 227 -6.67 -2.88 7.70
CA ARG A 227 -6.54 -3.09 9.15
C ARG A 227 -5.36 -2.30 9.72
N PRO A 228 -5.52 -1.64 10.89
CA PRO A 228 -4.48 -0.81 11.46
C PRO A 228 -3.15 -1.54 11.64
N LEU A 229 -3.12 -2.81 12.04
CA LEU A 229 -1.85 -3.51 12.19
C LEU A 229 -1.34 -4.03 10.85
N PRO A 230 -0.15 -3.60 10.39
CA PRO A 230 0.46 -4.11 9.17
C PRO A 230 0.91 -5.56 9.37
N ALA A 231 0.86 -6.36 8.32
CA ALA A 231 1.43 -7.69 8.33
C ALA A 231 2.96 -7.62 8.43
N VAL A 232 3.57 -8.58 9.10
CA VAL A 232 5.03 -8.76 9.09
C VAL A 232 5.46 -9.21 7.70
N TYR A 233 6.53 -8.62 7.16
CA TYR A 233 7.04 -9.04 5.85
C TYR A 233 7.47 -10.51 5.89
N GLY A 234 7.12 -11.28 4.85
CA GLY A 234 7.37 -12.72 4.82
C GLY A 234 6.36 -13.54 4.03
N THR A 235 6.38 -14.85 4.26
CA THR A 235 5.50 -15.82 3.60
C THR A 235 4.42 -16.28 4.58
N TYR A 236 3.17 -16.25 4.13
CA TYR A 236 2.01 -16.64 4.91
C TYR A 236 1.37 -17.91 4.34
N LYS A 237 0.73 -18.68 5.21
CA LYS A 237 -0.15 -19.79 4.81
C LYS A 237 -1.35 -19.26 4.02
N PHE A 238 -1.90 -18.14 4.49
CA PHE A 238 -2.88 -17.30 3.81
C PHE A 238 -2.91 -15.95 4.52
N LEU A 239 -2.95 -14.87 3.76
CA LEU A 239 -3.05 -13.51 4.27
C LEU A 239 -4.22 -12.79 3.55
N PRO A 240 -5.32 -12.49 4.25
CA PRO A 240 -6.47 -11.87 3.60
C PRO A 240 -6.17 -10.42 3.17
N PRO A 241 -6.88 -9.91 2.15
CA PRO A 241 -6.76 -8.53 1.65
C PRO A 241 -6.69 -7.44 2.71
N GLN A 242 -7.55 -7.54 3.72
CA GLN A 242 -7.68 -6.59 4.81
C GLN A 242 -6.37 -6.41 5.59
N ARG A 243 -5.54 -7.47 5.66
CA ARG A 243 -4.29 -7.51 6.43
C ARG A 243 -3.06 -7.06 5.66
N TYR A 244 -3.04 -7.23 4.34
CA TYR A 244 -1.90 -6.79 3.54
C TYR A 244 -2.06 -5.40 2.94
N MET A 245 -3.28 -4.86 2.88
CA MET A 245 -3.56 -3.59 2.20
C MET A 245 -2.78 -2.41 2.78
N ARG A 246 -2.53 -2.40 4.09
CA ARG A 246 -1.65 -1.41 4.73
C ARG A 246 -0.22 -1.53 4.20
N ASN A 247 0.30 -2.75 4.06
CA ASN A 247 1.64 -2.96 3.51
C ASN A 247 1.75 -2.46 2.07
N LEU A 248 0.74 -2.66 1.22
CA LEU A 248 0.69 -2.04 -0.11
C LEU A 248 0.73 -0.52 -0.02
N ALA A 249 -0.07 0.07 0.87
CA ALA A 249 -0.10 1.53 1.06
C ALA A 249 1.25 2.09 1.54
N GLU A 250 2.03 1.29 2.28
CA GLU A 250 3.40 1.59 2.71
C GLU A 250 4.46 1.29 1.63
N GLY A 251 4.06 0.77 0.47
CA GLY A 251 4.94 0.49 -0.67
C GLY A 251 5.56 -0.91 -0.68
N ALA A 252 4.98 -1.89 0.00
CA ALA A 252 5.38 -3.28 -0.11
C ALA A 252 4.99 -3.89 -1.46
N ILE A 253 5.67 -4.99 -1.83
CA ILE A 253 5.25 -5.84 -2.94
C ILE A 253 4.60 -7.11 -2.39
N ILE A 254 3.46 -7.49 -2.97
CA ILE A 254 2.79 -8.73 -2.61
C ILE A 254 2.86 -9.68 -3.79
N MET A 255 3.46 -10.83 -3.55
CA MET A 255 3.38 -11.95 -4.47
C MET A 255 2.15 -12.80 -4.11
N MET A 256 1.29 -12.98 -5.09
CA MET A 256 0.17 -13.89 -5.04
C MET A 256 0.34 -15.03 -6.02
N TYR A 257 -0.16 -16.20 -5.65
CA TYR A 257 -0.27 -17.34 -6.54
C TYR A 257 -1.55 -18.12 -6.26
N HIS A 258 -2.13 -18.69 -7.30
CA HIS A 258 -3.24 -19.59 -7.14
C HIS A 258 -2.74 -20.91 -6.52
N PRO A 259 -3.42 -21.52 -5.53
CA PRO A 259 -2.98 -22.78 -4.93
C PRO A 259 -2.78 -23.94 -5.90
N CYS A 260 -3.47 -23.91 -7.05
CA CYS A 260 -3.33 -24.88 -8.14
C CYS A 260 -2.25 -24.53 -9.18
N ALA A 261 -1.58 -23.38 -9.06
CA ALA A 261 -0.54 -22.96 -9.99
C ALA A 261 0.60 -23.98 -10.09
N TYR A 262 1.24 -24.03 -11.25
CA TYR A 262 2.39 -24.90 -11.45
C TYR A 262 3.53 -24.54 -10.50
N HIS A 263 3.93 -25.51 -9.67
CA HIS A 263 4.85 -25.27 -8.55
C HIS A 263 6.18 -24.64 -8.97
N GLY A 264 6.78 -25.08 -10.08
CA GLY A 264 8.05 -24.52 -10.54
C GLY A 264 7.98 -23.04 -10.91
N GLN A 265 6.82 -22.54 -11.39
CA GLN A 265 6.63 -21.12 -11.65
C GLN A 265 6.43 -20.34 -10.34
N VAL A 266 5.72 -20.93 -9.37
CA VAL A 266 5.57 -20.34 -8.03
C VAL A 266 6.94 -20.21 -7.36
N GLU A 267 7.76 -21.26 -7.36
CA GLU A 267 9.10 -21.24 -6.78
C GLU A 267 10.02 -20.22 -7.47
N GLN A 268 9.98 -20.15 -8.80
CA GLN A 268 10.75 -19.17 -9.56
C GLN A 268 10.37 -17.74 -9.15
N LEU A 269 9.07 -17.42 -9.07
CA LEU A 269 8.62 -16.09 -8.66
C LEU A 269 8.96 -15.79 -7.20
N GLN A 270 8.81 -16.77 -6.30
CA GLN A 270 9.21 -16.63 -4.88
C GLN A 270 10.70 -16.33 -4.75
N HIS A 271 11.54 -17.02 -5.52
CA HIS A 271 12.98 -16.81 -5.50
C HIS A 271 13.34 -15.38 -5.91
N ILE A 272 12.76 -14.88 -7.00
CA ILE A 272 13.01 -13.51 -7.48
C ILE A 272 12.53 -12.48 -6.44
N VAL A 273 11.30 -12.61 -5.94
CA VAL A 273 10.74 -11.66 -4.97
C VAL A 273 11.55 -11.64 -3.67
N ARG A 274 11.88 -12.81 -3.12
CA ARG A 274 12.69 -12.91 -1.90
C ARG A 274 14.11 -12.37 -2.07
N GLY A 275 14.70 -12.51 -3.26
CA GLY A 275 16.02 -11.97 -3.56
C GLY A 275 16.02 -10.50 -3.99
N CYS A 276 14.85 -9.91 -4.26
CA CYS A 276 14.75 -8.54 -4.76
C CYS A 276 14.57 -7.48 -3.67
N LEU A 277 13.79 -7.77 -2.63
CA LEU A 277 13.49 -6.81 -1.57
C LEU A 277 13.09 -7.48 -0.26
N TYR A 278 13.36 -6.82 0.86
CA TYR A 278 12.89 -7.19 2.19
C TYR A 278 11.38 -6.99 2.35
N ARG A 279 10.84 -5.86 1.88
CA ARG A 279 9.41 -5.48 2.07
C ARG A 279 8.46 -6.24 1.14
N HIS A 280 8.49 -7.57 1.21
CA HIS A 280 7.60 -8.45 0.45
C HIS A 280 6.63 -9.21 1.35
N LEU A 281 5.47 -9.55 0.80
CA LEU A 281 4.54 -10.54 1.35
C LEU A 281 4.28 -11.61 0.29
N ILE A 282 4.25 -12.88 0.68
CA ILE A 282 3.90 -13.99 -0.20
C ILE A 282 2.68 -14.70 0.39
N THR A 283 1.60 -14.80 -0.38
CA THR A 283 0.38 -15.50 0.04
C THR A 283 -0.29 -16.21 -1.14
N PRO A 284 -0.89 -17.39 -0.95
CA PRO A 284 -1.82 -17.91 -1.93
C PRO A 284 -3.10 -17.05 -2.00
N SER A 285 -3.80 -17.09 -3.14
CA SER A 285 -5.14 -16.52 -3.31
C SER A 285 -5.95 -17.27 -4.36
N GLN A 286 -7.24 -17.46 -4.11
CA GLN A 286 -8.21 -18.01 -5.07
C GLN A 286 -8.70 -16.95 -6.08
N ASP A 287 -8.38 -15.68 -5.87
CA ASP A 287 -8.83 -14.55 -6.71
C ASP A 287 -8.12 -14.49 -8.08
N LEU A 288 -7.13 -15.36 -8.29
CA LEU A 288 -6.36 -15.42 -9.54
C LEU A 288 -6.97 -16.42 -10.52
N THR A 289 -6.98 -16.07 -11.80
CA THR A 289 -7.57 -16.92 -12.83
C THR A 289 -6.63 -18.05 -13.26
N PRO A 290 -7.15 -19.16 -13.84
CA PRO A 290 -6.31 -20.21 -14.39
C PRO A 290 -5.34 -19.74 -15.49
N GLU A 291 -5.74 -18.75 -16.30
CA GLU A 291 -4.89 -18.20 -17.36
C GLU A 291 -3.69 -17.43 -16.81
N ARG A 292 -3.86 -16.73 -15.68
CA ARG A 292 -2.82 -15.94 -15.01
C ARG A 292 -2.80 -16.24 -13.51
N PRO A 293 -2.30 -17.42 -13.12
CA PRO A 293 -2.40 -17.89 -11.75
C PRO A 293 -1.29 -17.34 -10.85
N LEU A 294 -0.53 -16.35 -11.31
CA LEU A 294 0.54 -15.68 -10.59
C LEU A 294 0.34 -14.18 -10.70
N ALA A 295 0.59 -13.44 -9.62
CA ALA A 295 0.52 -11.99 -9.65
C ALA A 295 1.52 -11.32 -8.70
N LEU A 296 1.96 -10.12 -9.07
CA LEU A 296 2.59 -9.16 -8.18
C LEU A 296 1.67 -7.98 -8.00
N LEU A 297 1.48 -7.55 -6.76
CA LEU A 297 0.69 -6.37 -6.42
C LEU A 297 1.59 -5.31 -5.80
N SER A 298 1.31 -4.07 -6.16
CA SER A 298 1.79 -2.87 -5.48
C SER A 298 0.58 -1.95 -5.23
N TRP A 299 0.79 -0.79 -4.61
CA TRP A 299 -0.29 0.19 -4.49
C TRP A 299 -0.89 0.51 -5.86
N SER A 300 -2.21 0.34 -5.98
CA SER A 300 -3.04 0.62 -7.16
C SER A 300 -2.62 -0.05 -8.47
N THR A 301 -1.73 -1.04 -8.45
CA THR A 301 -1.20 -1.69 -9.67
C THR A 301 -0.98 -3.18 -9.43
N SER A 302 -1.27 -3.99 -10.43
CA SER A 302 -0.98 -5.43 -10.42
C SER A 302 -0.35 -5.88 -11.74
N LEU A 303 0.53 -6.87 -11.66
CA LEU A 303 1.08 -7.59 -12.80
C LEU A 303 0.69 -9.07 -12.66
N SER A 304 -0.24 -9.53 -13.49
CA SER A 304 -0.69 -10.91 -13.52
C SER A 304 -0.05 -11.66 -14.68
N MET A 305 0.35 -12.92 -14.48
CA MET A 305 1.17 -13.66 -15.44
C MET A 305 0.82 -15.15 -15.46
N SER A 306 1.00 -15.78 -16.62
CA SER A 306 0.91 -17.24 -16.79
C SER A 306 2.27 -17.91 -16.54
N VAL A 307 3.33 -17.28 -17.05
CA VAL A 307 4.73 -17.72 -16.94
C VAL A 307 5.53 -16.56 -16.36
N VAL A 308 6.48 -16.88 -15.49
CA VAL A 308 7.39 -15.93 -14.85
C VAL A 308 8.42 -15.46 -15.86
N ASP A 309 8.43 -14.16 -16.08
CA ASP A 309 9.49 -13.45 -16.79
C ASP A 309 10.28 -12.63 -15.76
N SER A 310 11.51 -13.06 -15.48
CA SER A 310 12.37 -12.46 -14.46
C SER A 310 12.64 -10.97 -14.72
N LYS A 311 12.75 -10.57 -15.98
CA LYS A 311 13.01 -9.17 -16.37
C LYS A 311 11.78 -8.32 -16.11
N GLN A 312 10.59 -8.79 -16.52
CA GLN A 312 9.33 -8.07 -16.25
C GLN A 312 9.05 -7.96 -14.75
N VAL A 313 9.28 -9.03 -13.99
CA VAL A 313 9.15 -9.05 -12.52
C VAL A 313 10.09 -8.03 -11.88
N GLY A 314 11.37 -8.05 -12.24
CA GLY A 314 12.35 -7.11 -11.68
C GLY A 314 12.03 -5.66 -12.06
N GLN A 315 11.57 -5.39 -13.28
CA GLN A 315 11.12 -4.07 -13.70
C GLN A 315 9.90 -3.60 -12.92
N PHE A 316 8.95 -4.50 -12.65
CA PHE A 316 7.78 -4.19 -11.83
C PHE A 316 8.20 -3.80 -10.40
N ILE A 317 9.04 -4.62 -9.75
CA ILE A 317 9.52 -4.37 -8.39
C ILE A 317 10.24 -3.02 -8.32
N ARG A 318 11.23 -2.78 -9.20
CA ARG A 318 11.97 -1.51 -9.22
C ARG A 318 11.08 -0.28 -9.42
N LYS A 319 10.03 -0.42 -10.23
CA LYS A 319 9.13 0.68 -10.56
C LYS A 319 8.10 0.98 -9.47
N TYR A 320 7.64 -0.04 -8.75
CA TYR A 320 6.46 0.08 -7.89
C TYR A 320 6.73 -0.19 -6.40
N ALA A 321 7.85 -0.81 -6.03
CA ALA A 321 8.22 -0.93 -4.63
C ALA A 321 8.49 0.45 -4.02
N LYS A 322 8.24 0.58 -2.73
CA LYS A 322 8.40 1.81 -1.92
C LYS A 322 7.43 2.95 -2.29
N TYR A 323 6.53 2.74 -3.26
CA TYR A 323 5.51 3.71 -3.65
C TYR A 323 4.14 3.35 -3.07
N GLY A 324 3.56 4.30 -2.35
CA GLY A 324 2.21 4.24 -1.80
C GLY A 324 1.90 5.49 -0.97
N PRO A 325 0.62 5.77 -0.66
CA PRO A 325 0.20 6.97 0.04
C PRO A 325 0.71 7.05 1.49
N LEU A 326 1.10 5.92 2.07
CA LEU A 326 1.71 5.81 3.41
C LEU A 326 3.21 5.44 3.32
N GLY A 327 3.79 5.45 2.12
CA GLY A 327 5.19 5.16 1.90
C GLY A 327 6.08 6.22 2.55
N MET A 328 7.10 5.77 3.29
CA MET A 328 8.11 6.63 3.90
C MET A 328 9.50 6.17 3.50
N SER A 329 10.42 7.11 3.31
CA SER A 329 11.80 6.82 2.93
C SER A 329 12.57 6.01 3.98
N ASN A 330 12.30 6.26 5.26
CA ASN A 330 12.96 5.60 6.40
C ASN A 330 11.95 4.77 7.22
N LEU A 331 11.23 3.86 6.56
CA LEU A 331 10.23 3.01 7.22
C LEU A 331 10.88 2.11 8.29
N SER A 332 12.17 1.77 8.12
CA SER A 332 12.99 1.02 9.09
C SER A 332 12.83 1.50 10.54
N ARG A 333 12.78 2.83 10.75
CA ARG A 333 12.64 3.45 12.08
C ARG A 333 11.35 3.07 12.81
N VAL A 334 10.32 2.70 12.05
CA VAL A 334 8.99 2.38 12.53
C VAL A 334 8.75 0.87 12.54
N VAL A 335 9.24 0.14 11.53
CA VAL A 335 9.00 -1.30 11.37
C VAL A 335 9.48 -2.12 12.57
N GLU A 336 10.65 -1.82 13.12
CA GLU A 336 11.21 -2.58 14.25
C GLU A 336 10.46 -2.38 15.57
N LYS A 337 9.76 -1.24 15.71
CA LYS A 337 9.18 -0.80 16.99
C LYS A 337 7.66 -0.91 17.03
N ARG A 338 7.03 -1.24 15.90
CA ARG A 338 5.56 -1.28 15.78
C ARG A 338 5.02 -2.66 16.08
N ASP A 339 3.82 -2.68 16.65
CA ASP A 339 3.01 -3.88 16.68
C ASP A 339 2.64 -4.28 15.24
N SER A 340 2.64 -5.59 14.98
CA SER A 340 2.42 -6.14 13.63
C SER A 340 1.63 -7.45 13.69
N TYR A 341 0.88 -7.71 12.63
CA TYR A 341 0.07 -8.92 12.48
C TYR A 341 0.92 -10.13 12.06
N LYS A 342 0.85 -11.21 12.85
CA LYS A 342 1.65 -12.44 12.65
C LYS A 342 0.83 -13.72 12.45
N ALA A 343 -0.51 -13.68 12.53
CA ALA A 343 -1.29 -14.90 12.37
C ALA A 343 -1.10 -15.52 10.97
N ALA A 344 -0.96 -16.85 10.93
CA ALA A 344 -0.64 -17.64 9.72
C ALA A 344 0.69 -17.32 9.03
N LEU A 345 1.60 -16.57 9.66
CA LEU A 345 2.96 -16.36 9.16
C LEU A 345 3.75 -17.68 9.23
N LEU A 346 4.37 -18.07 8.10
CA LEU A 346 5.21 -19.25 7.99
C LEU A 346 6.68 -18.89 8.20
N THR A 347 7.15 -17.86 7.51
CA THR A 347 8.55 -17.42 7.56
C THR A 347 8.62 -15.91 7.42
N GLU A 348 9.32 -15.23 8.33
CA GLU A 348 9.65 -13.80 8.19
C GLU A 348 10.58 -13.58 6.99
N ALA A 349 10.44 -12.42 6.34
CA ALA A 349 11.35 -12.00 5.28
C ALA A 349 12.75 -11.76 5.85
N HIS A 350 13.78 -12.21 5.13
CA HIS A 350 15.15 -11.87 5.45
C HIS A 350 15.53 -10.55 4.81
N LEU A 351 16.50 -9.85 5.41
CA LEU A 351 17.08 -8.65 4.81
C LEU A 351 17.86 -9.05 3.57
N VAL A 352 17.53 -8.40 2.45
CA VAL A 352 18.26 -8.54 1.19
C VAL A 352 19.43 -7.56 1.19
N THR A 353 19.13 -6.26 1.28
CA THR A 353 20.12 -5.18 1.33
C THR A 353 20.09 -4.52 2.71
N ASP A 354 18.99 -3.83 3.01
CA ASP A 354 18.71 -3.24 4.31
C ASP A 354 17.20 -3.16 4.58
N LEU A 355 16.81 -2.63 5.74
CA LEU A 355 15.40 -2.46 6.14
C LEU A 355 14.64 -1.45 5.26
N ASP A 356 15.36 -0.59 4.55
CA ASP A 356 14.80 0.46 3.71
C ASP A 356 14.73 0.11 2.22
N ASP A 357 15.17 -1.10 1.86
CA ASP A 357 15.31 -1.56 0.49
C ASP A 357 16.04 -0.49 -0.35
N SER A 358 17.19 -0.01 0.13
CA SER A 358 17.97 1.03 -0.57
C SER A 358 18.37 0.61 -1.98
N GLU A 359 18.67 -0.67 -2.15
CA GLU A 359 18.92 -1.31 -3.43
C GLU A 359 17.91 -2.46 -3.64
N LEU A 360 17.26 -2.45 -4.80
CA LEU A 360 16.25 -3.44 -5.19
C LEU A 360 16.84 -4.36 -6.25
N CYS A 361 16.73 -5.67 -6.04
CA CYS A 361 17.21 -6.71 -6.96
C CYS A 361 18.72 -6.73 -7.22
N GLY A 362 19.54 -6.14 -6.33
CA GLY A 362 21.00 -6.01 -6.54
C GLY A 362 21.73 -7.33 -6.82
N TYR A 363 21.44 -8.39 -6.06
CA TYR A 363 22.07 -9.70 -6.26
C TYR A 363 21.55 -10.47 -7.48
N LEU A 364 20.41 -10.07 -8.06
CA LEU A 364 19.76 -10.77 -9.17
C LEU A 364 20.11 -10.16 -10.52
N GLU A 365 20.88 -9.06 -10.57
CA GLU A 365 21.22 -8.38 -11.83
C GLU A 365 22.07 -9.22 -12.79
N GLU A 366 22.85 -10.18 -12.27
CA GLU A 366 23.64 -11.09 -13.12
C GLU A 366 22.81 -12.20 -13.78
N HIS A 367 21.56 -12.39 -13.34
CA HIS A 367 20.70 -13.53 -13.72
C HIS A 367 19.32 -13.12 -14.26
N MET A 368 19.06 -11.82 -14.40
CA MET A 368 17.83 -11.21 -14.95
C MET A 368 18.10 -10.46 -16.24
#